data_AF-A0A1B6CVJ6-F1
#
_entry.id   AF-A0A1B6CVJ6-F1
#
_cell.length_a   1.000
_cell.length_b   1.000
_cell.length_c   1.000
_cell.angle_alpha   90.00
_cell.angle_beta   90.00
_cell.angle_gamma   90.00
#
_symmetry.space_group_name_H-M   'P 1'
#
loop_
_entity.id
_entity.type
_entity.pdbx_description
1 polymer ?
#
loop_
_entity_poly.entity_id
_entity_poly.type
_entity_poly.pdbx_seq_one_letter_code
_entity_poly.pdbx_strand_id
1 'polypeptide(L)'
;CQANRDESPNVDTEVAMADAEALFSAGEKMKWGTDESTFNRILVTKSYQQLRATFIEYERLSGFDIEESIKREFSGSIQKGLLAIAKCVKSKVGFFAERLHDAMAGVGTKDKTLIRIVVSRSEIDLGDIKRAFEEKYNKPLEKFISGDTSGDYKKVLLTLVA
;
A
#
# COMPACT_ATOMS: atom_id res chain seq x y z
N CYS A 1 5.11 12.43 14.21
CA CYS A 1 3.99 11.52 13.90
C CYS A 1 2.96 11.62 15.02
N GLN A 2 1.68 11.79 14.71
CA GLN A 2 0.63 12.06 15.71
C GLN A 2 -0.09 10.80 16.24
N ALA A 3 0.01 9.67 15.52
CA ALA A 3 -0.62 8.39 15.89
C ALA A 3 -2.12 8.50 16.30
N ASN A 4 -2.85 9.41 15.66
CA ASN A 4 -4.22 9.81 16.00
C ASN A 4 -5.22 9.49 14.86
N ARG A 5 -4.92 8.48 14.03
CA ARG A 5 -5.87 7.99 13.03
C ARG A 5 -7.06 7.37 13.77
N ASP A 6 -8.26 7.60 13.26
CA ASP A 6 -9.45 6.90 13.73
C ASP A 6 -9.30 5.37 13.53
N GLU A 7 -9.51 4.60 14.58
CA GLU A 7 -9.45 3.13 14.56
C GLU A 7 -10.85 2.48 14.69
N SER A 8 -11.91 3.28 14.62
CA SER A 8 -13.29 2.82 14.66
C SER A 8 -13.58 1.83 13.51
N PRO A 9 -14.23 0.69 13.80
CA PRO A 9 -14.65 -0.25 12.78
C PRO A 9 -15.89 0.22 12.02
N ASN A 10 -16.59 1.24 12.52
CA ASN A 10 -17.84 1.72 11.94
C ASN A 10 -17.60 2.50 10.66
N VAL A 11 -18.51 2.35 9.70
CA VAL A 11 -18.49 3.07 8.43
C VAL A 11 -19.71 3.96 8.35
N ASP A 12 -19.49 5.24 8.12
CA ASP A 12 -20.51 6.22 7.82
C ASP A 12 -20.57 6.44 6.30
N THR A 13 -21.66 6.03 5.68
CA THR A 13 -21.82 6.06 4.22
C THR A 13 -21.92 7.47 3.67
N GLU A 14 -22.56 8.39 4.39
CA GLU A 14 -22.69 9.79 3.98
C GLU A 14 -21.31 10.47 4.00
N VAL A 15 -20.53 10.20 5.04
CA VAL A 15 -19.13 10.67 5.13
C VAL A 15 -18.28 10.05 4.03
N ALA A 16 -18.49 8.77 3.69
CA ALA A 16 -17.73 8.12 2.61
C ALA A 16 -17.97 8.79 1.26
N MET A 17 -19.24 9.08 0.94
CA MET A 17 -19.63 9.79 -0.28
C MET A 17 -19.07 11.22 -0.30
N ALA A 18 -19.19 11.95 0.81
CA ALA A 18 -18.69 13.32 0.92
C ALA A 18 -17.15 13.40 0.80
N ASP A 19 -16.42 12.49 1.45
CA ASP A 19 -14.96 12.41 1.33
C ASP A 19 -14.55 12.02 -0.10
N ALA A 20 -15.31 11.14 -0.77
CA ALA A 20 -15.05 10.76 -2.17
C ALA A 20 -15.25 11.94 -3.13
N GLU A 21 -16.34 12.71 -2.97
CA GLU A 21 -16.59 13.94 -3.74
C GLU A 21 -15.50 15.00 -3.49
N ALA A 22 -15.03 15.12 -2.25
CA ALA A 22 -13.95 16.04 -1.89
C ALA A 22 -12.63 15.63 -2.57
N LEU A 23 -12.26 14.34 -2.53
CA LEU A 23 -11.06 13.83 -3.24
C LEU A 23 -11.17 14.05 -4.75
N PHE A 24 -12.32 13.74 -5.34
CA PHE A 24 -12.55 13.90 -6.79
C PHE A 24 -12.46 15.38 -7.20
N SER A 25 -12.99 16.27 -6.36
CA SER A 25 -12.91 17.72 -6.60
C SER A 25 -11.52 18.29 -6.38
N ALA A 26 -10.74 17.69 -5.46
CA ALA A 26 -9.37 18.07 -5.13
C ALA A 26 -8.32 17.62 -6.15
N GLY A 27 -8.62 16.62 -6.98
CA GLY A 27 -7.76 16.14 -8.07
C GLY A 27 -8.42 16.35 -9.42
N GLU A 28 -9.14 15.34 -9.90
CA GLU A 28 -9.62 15.23 -11.28
C GLU A 28 -10.48 16.41 -11.79
N LYS A 29 -11.19 17.17 -10.93
CA LYS A 29 -11.92 18.38 -11.36
C LYS A 29 -11.05 19.63 -11.46
N MET A 30 -9.85 19.63 -10.89
CA MET A 30 -8.97 20.79 -10.95
C MET A 30 -8.34 20.88 -12.34
N LYS A 31 -8.48 22.05 -12.97
CA LYS A 31 -7.86 22.29 -14.29
C LYS A 31 -6.33 22.37 -14.20
N TRP A 32 -5.79 22.73 -13.03
CA TRP A 32 -4.36 22.92 -12.78
C TRP A 32 -4.02 22.60 -11.33
N GLY A 33 -3.13 21.63 -11.13
CA GLY A 33 -2.66 21.22 -9.80
C GLY A 33 -3.66 20.37 -9.04
N THR A 34 -3.31 20.08 -7.80
CA THR A 34 -4.07 19.17 -6.91
C THR A 34 -4.11 19.79 -5.52
N ASP A 35 -5.26 19.74 -4.85
CA ASP A 35 -5.35 20.09 -3.43
C ASP A 35 -4.80 18.94 -2.56
N GLU A 36 -3.48 18.98 -2.38
CA GLU A 36 -2.74 18.02 -1.56
C GLU A 36 -3.22 17.99 -0.10
N SER A 37 -3.76 19.11 0.41
CA SER A 37 -4.20 19.22 1.80
C SER A 37 -5.44 18.36 2.05
N THR A 38 -6.35 18.30 1.08
CA THR A 38 -7.55 17.46 1.15
C THR A 38 -7.18 15.98 1.08
N PHE A 39 -6.29 15.58 0.16
CA PHE A 39 -5.78 14.20 0.10
C PHE A 39 -5.10 13.80 1.42
N ASN A 40 -4.19 14.63 1.94
CA ASN A 40 -3.50 14.36 3.20
C ASN A 40 -4.47 14.22 4.37
N ARG A 41 -5.41 15.17 4.52
CA ARG A 41 -6.39 15.16 5.61
C ARG A 41 -7.22 13.88 5.60
N ILE A 42 -7.79 13.49 4.46
CA ILE A 42 -8.66 12.32 4.35
C ILE A 42 -7.85 11.03 4.53
N LEU A 43 -6.79 10.84 3.73
CA LEU A 43 -6.02 9.59 3.72
C LEU A 43 -5.29 9.32 5.04
N VAL A 44 -4.90 10.34 5.80
CA VAL A 44 -4.12 10.17 7.03
C VAL A 44 -4.98 10.02 8.28
N THR A 45 -6.19 10.60 8.33
CA THR A 45 -6.98 10.67 9.58
C THR A 45 -8.10 9.64 9.69
N LYS A 46 -8.72 9.26 8.57
CA LYS A 46 -9.90 8.36 8.56
C LYS A 46 -9.52 6.91 8.85
N SER A 47 -10.44 6.13 9.42
CA SER A 47 -10.22 4.71 9.65
C SER A 47 -10.06 3.94 8.34
N TYR A 48 -9.45 2.76 8.40
CA TYR A 48 -9.23 1.95 7.20
C TYR A 48 -10.56 1.46 6.62
N GLN A 49 -11.52 1.14 7.49
CA GLN A 49 -12.87 0.73 7.13
C GLN A 49 -13.59 1.87 6.40
N GLN A 50 -13.54 3.08 6.95
CA GLN A 50 -14.11 4.27 6.33
C GLN A 50 -13.45 4.56 4.97
N LEU A 51 -12.11 4.54 4.89
CA LEU A 51 -11.39 4.82 3.64
C LEU A 51 -11.68 3.80 2.54
N ARG A 52 -11.91 2.53 2.88
CA ARG A 52 -12.33 1.53 1.87
C ARG A 52 -13.68 1.90 1.26
N ALA A 53 -14.65 2.33 2.08
CA ALA A 53 -15.93 2.81 1.58
C ALA A 53 -15.76 4.08 0.73
N THR A 54 -14.93 5.04 1.19
CA THR A 54 -14.57 6.22 0.41
C THR A 54 -13.94 5.87 -0.94
N PHE A 55 -13.06 4.87 -1.01
CA PHE A 55 -12.41 4.47 -2.26
C PHE A 55 -13.41 3.85 -3.26
N ILE A 56 -14.39 3.07 -2.77
CA ILE A 56 -15.46 2.52 -3.60
C ILE A 56 -16.31 3.66 -4.19
N GLU A 57 -16.74 4.62 -3.37
CA GLU A 57 -17.50 5.77 -3.85
C GLU A 57 -16.67 6.66 -4.78
N TYR A 58 -15.38 6.83 -4.50
CA TYR A 58 -14.45 7.59 -5.35
C TYR A 58 -14.34 6.97 -6.75
N GLU A 59 -14.17 5.66 -6.83
CA GLU A 59 -14.12 4.95 -8.11
C GLU A 59 -15.44 5.07 -8.88
N ARG A 60 -16.58 4.97 -8.18
CA ARG A 60 -17.91 5.18 -8.77
C ARG A 60 -18.09 6.59 -9.35
N LEU A 61 -17.54 7.61 -8.69
CA LEU A 61 -17.66 9.01 -9.10
C LEU A 61 -16.67 9.41 -10.20
N SER A 62 -15.42 8.98 -10.08
CA SER A 62 -14.33 9.40 -10.96
C SER A 62 -14.09 8.49 -12.16
N GLY A 63 -14.49 7.22 -12.06
CA GLY A 63 -14.15 6.17 -13.00
C GLY A 63 -12.72 5.65 -12.89
N PHE A 64 -11.94 6.12 -11.91
CA PHE A 64 -10.56 5.70 -11.67
C PHE A 64 -10.38 5.15 -10.26
N ASP A 65 -9.48 4.18 -10.15
CA ASP A 65 -9.00 3.73 -8.85
C ASP A 65 -8.21 4.87 -8.17
N ILE A 66 -8.38 5.03 -6.86
CA ILE A 66 -7.68 6.08 -6.09
C ILE A 66 -6.16 6.05 -6.26
N GLU A 67 -5.55 4.86 -6.41
CA GLU A 67 -4.12 4.72 -6.65
C GLU A 67 -3.71 5.24 -8.02
N GLU A 68 -4.58 5.14 -9.02
CA GLU A 68 -4.35 5.68 -10.35
C GLU A 68 -4.42 7.20 -10.34
N SER A 69 -5.45 7.78 -9.71
CA SER A 69 -5.54 9.24 -9.53
C SER A 69 -4.33 9.77 -8.76
N ILE A 70 -3.91 9.13 -7.65
CA ILE A 70 -2.69 9.54 -6.93
C ILE A 70 -1.45 9.52 -7.85
N LYS A 71 -1.35 8.53 -8.74
CA LYS A 71 -0.20 8.44 -9.66
C LYS A 71 -0.18 9.54 -10.72
N ARG A 72 -1.36 9.99 -11.18
CA ARG A 72 -1.50 11.04 -12.19
C ARG A 72 -1.29 12.43 -11.59
N GLU A 73 -1.81 12.65 -10.39
CA GLU A 73 -1.86 13.96 -9.75
C GLU A 73 -0.59 14.33 -8.97
N PHE A 74 0.09 13.34 -8.37
CA PHE A 74 1.26 13.59 -7.51
C PHE A 74 2.55 13.05 -8.13
N SER A 75 3.68 13.61 -7.70
CA SER A 75 5.01 13.09 -8.04
C SER A 75 5.93 13.00 -6.81
N GLY A 76 7.09 12.37 -6.98
CA GLY A 76 8.14 12.35 -5.95
C GLY A 76 7.75 11.63 -4.65
N SER A 77 8.14 12.19 -3.51
CA SER A 77 7.96 11.54 -2.20
C SER A 77 6.52 11.55 -1.70
N ILE A 78 5.76 12.62 -2.00
CA ILE A 78 4.35 12.71 -1.60
C ILE A 78 3.51 11.65 -2.30
N GLN A 79 3.70 11.46 -3.61
CA GLN A 79 3.06 10.39 -4.39
C GLN A 79 3.33 9.02 -3.78
N LYS A 80 4.61 8.72 -3.46
CA LYS A 80 5.01 7.45 -2.84
C LYS A 80 4.35 7.24 -1.48
N GLY A 81 4.25 8.29 -0.67
CA GLY A 81 3.61 8.25 0.65
C GLY A 81 2.11 7.97 0.56
N LEU A 82 1.38 8.75 -0.26
CA LEU A 82 -0.06 8.59 -0.43
C LEU A 82 -0.40 7.23 -1.05
N LEU A 83 0.37 6.79 -2.05
CA LEU A 83 0.18 5.47 -2.67
C LEU A 83 0.42 4.34 -1.68
N ALA A 84 1.42 4.46 -0.79
CA ALA A 84 1.65 3.47 0.26
C ALA A 84 0.48 3.40 1.26
N ILE A 85 -0.10 4.54 1.63
CA ILE A 85 -1.29 4.60 2.49
C ILE A 85 -2.47 3.92 1.80
N ALA A 86 -2.79 4.31 0.56
CA ALA A 86 -3.92 3.76 -0.19
C ALA A 86 -3.82 2.23 -0.33
N LYS A 87 -2.63 1.72 -0.70
CA LYS A 87 -2.36 0.28 -0.79
C LYS A 87 -2.50 -0.42 0.55
N CYS A 88 -1.97 0.15 1.64
CA CYS A 88 -2.11 -0.43 2.98
C CYS A 88 -3.58 -0.49 3.44
N VAL A 89 -4.37 0.53 3.12
CA VAL A 89 -5.81 0.57 3.42
C VAL A 89 -6.52 -0.57 2.69
N LYS A 90 -6.27 -0.76 1.39
CA LYS A 90 -6.88 -1.85 0.61
C LYS A 90 -6.41 -3.22 1.10
N SER A 91 -5.10 -3.43 1.16
CA SER A 91 -4.50 -4.66 1.67
C SER A 91 -3.07 -4.41 2.14
N LYS A 92 -2.86 -4.39 3.46
CA LYS A 92 -1.52 -4.33 4.05
C LYS A 92 -0.64 -5.51 3.62
N VAL A 93 -1.24 -6.70 3.57
CA VAL A 93 -0.60 -7.93 3.10
C VAL A 93 -0.17 -7.80 1.64
N GLY A 94 -1.08 -7.33 0.77
CA GLY A 94 -0.80 -7.11 -0.65
C GLY A 94 0.26 -6.03 -0.90
N PHE A 95 0.27 -4.97 -0.08
CA PHE A 95 1.31 -3.95 -0.11
C PHE A 95 2.69 -4.53 0.18
N PHE A 96 2.83 -5.32 1.25
CA PHE A 96 4.12 -5.93 1.58
C PHE A 96 4.55 -6.99 0.57
N ALA A 97 3.62 -7.79 0.03
CA ALA A 97 3.91 -8.74 -1.04
C ALA A 97 4.49 -8.02 -2.28
N GLU A 98 3.87 -6.92 -2.70
CA GLU A 98 4.39 -6.10 -3.80
C GLU A 98 5.76 -5.49 -3.46
N ARG A 99 5.94 -5.00 -2.23
CA ARG A 99 7.21 -4.39 -1.82
C ARG A 99 8.35 -5.41 -1.76
N LEU A 100 8.08 -6.66 -1.40
CA LEU A 100 9.04 -7.76 -1.46
C LEU A 100 9.39 -8.08 -2.92
N HIS A 101 8.39 -8.17 -3.80
CA HIS A 101 8.63 -8.43 -5.22
C HIS A 101 9.51 -7.34 -5.82
N ASP A 102 9.15 -6.07 -5.63
CA ASP A 102 9.90 -4.92 -6.13
C ASP A 102 11.30 -4.76 -5.51
N ALA A 103 11.57 -5.45 -4.40
CA ALA A 103 12.89 -5.50 -3.79
C ALA A 103 13.80 -6.56 -4.43
N MET A 104 13.23 -7.58 -5.07
CA MET A 104 13.96 -8.69 -5.71
C MET A 104 13.78 -8.73 -7.23
N ALA A 105 12.94 -7.87 -7.79
CA ALA A 105 12.69 -7.82 -9.22
C ALA A 105 13.79 -7.02 -9.94
N GLY A 106 14.36 -7.63 -10.98
CA GLY A 106 15.36 -7.02 -11.85
C GLY A 106 16.79 -7.44 -11.51
N VAL A 107 17.76 -6.62 -11.89
CA VAL A 107 19.18 -6.88 -11.62
C VAL A 107 19.54 -6.39 -10.23
N GLY A 108 19.93 -7.34 -9.36
CA GLY A 108 20.32 -7.08 -7.99
C GLY A 108 19.13 -6.93 -7.03
N THR A 109 19.45 -6.82 -5.75
CA THR A 109 18.46 -6.86 -4.66
C THR A 109 18.47 -5.56 -3.86
N LYS A 110 17.30 -5.06 -3.47
CA LYS A 110 17.17 -3.99 -2.49
C LYS A 110 17.22 -4.57 -1.08
N ASP A 111 18.38 -5.09 -0.69
CA ASP A 111 18.57 -5.89 0.54
C ASP A 111 18.02 -5.23 1.80
N LYS A 112 18.26 -3.93 1.98
CA LYS A 112 17.74 -3.17 3.14
C LYS A 112 16.21 -3.23 3.25
N THR A 113 15.50 -3.29 2.13
CA THR A 113 14.04 -3.40 2.12
C THR A 113 13.60 -4.83 2.33
N LEU A 114 14.25 -5.80 1.67
CA LEU A 114 13.99 -7.23 1.86
C LEU A 114 14.14 -7.62 3.34
N ILE A 115 15.29 -7.33 3.95
CA ILE A 115 15.57 -7.60 5.36
C ILE A 115 14.54 -6.91 6.26
N ARG A 116 14.29 -5.61 6.05
CA ARG A 116 13.36 -4.85 6.89
C ARG A 116 11.96 -5.46 6.88
N ILE A 117 11.45 -5.86 5.73
CA ILE A 117 10.11 -6.45 5.64
C ILE A 117 10.09 -7.85 6.25
N VAL A 118 11.02 -8.74 5.87
CA VAL A 118 11.06 -10.11 6.41
C VAL A 118 11.16 -10.11 7.93
N VAL A 119 12.05 -9.30 8.51
CA VAL A 119 12.23 -9.22 9.97
C VAL A 119 11.06 -8.52 10.66
N SER A 120 10.58 -7.38 10.16
CA SER A 120 9.52 -6.64 10.87
C SER A 120 8.14 -7.26 10.77
N ARG A 121 7.92 -8.20 9.83
CA ARG A 121 6.62 -8.85 9.59
C ARG A 121 6.59 -10.31 10.02
N SER A 122 7.74 -10.93 10.35
CA SER A 122 7.86 -12.37 10.64
C SER A 122 6.86 -12.87 11.68
N GLU A 123 6.63 -12.09 12.73
CA GLU A 123 5.76 -12.44 13.86
C GLU A 123 4.39 -11.74 13.81
N ILE A 124 4.03 -11.13 12.68
CA ILE A 124 2.78 -10.35 12.55
C ILE A 124 1.88 -10.96 11.48
N ASP A 125 2.33 -10.96 10.22
CA ASP A 125 1.50 -11.32 9.07
C ASP A 125 2.32 -11.91 7.90
N LEU A 126 3.57 -12.34 8.14
CA LEU A 126 4.44 -12.86 7.08
C LEU A 126 3.83 -14.09 6.39
N GLY A 127 3.14 -14.96 7.11
CA GLY A 127 2.44 -16.11 6.52
C GLY A 127 1.37 -15.70 5.50
N ASP A 128 0.62 -14.62 5.78
CA ASP A 128 -0.37 -14.08 4.85
C ASP A 128 0.30 -13.38 3.67
N ILE A 129 1.41 -12.66 3.92
CA ILE A 129 2.21 -12.01 2.89
C ILE A 129 2.78 -13.04 1.91
N LYS A 130 3.25 -14.18 2.40
CA LYS A 130 3.73 -15.29 1.56
C LYS A 130 2.63 -15.80 0.63
N ARG A 131 1.42 -16.05 1.15
CA ARG A 131 0.28 -16.52 0.33
C ARG A 131 -0.10 -15.50 -0.74
N ALA A 132 -0.31 -14.25 -0.36
CA ALA A 132 -0.65 -13.18 -1.30
C ALA A 132 0.46 -12.95 -2.35
N PHE A 133 1.73 -13.12 -1.96
CA PHE A 133 2.85 -13.05 -2.88
C PHE A 133 2.80 -14.18 -3.91
N GLU A 134 2.59 -15.41 -3.48
CA GLU A 134 2.51 -16.56 -4.38
C GLU A 134 1.31 -16.46 -5.31
N GLU A 135 0.13 -16.08 -4.81
CA GLU A 135 -1.07 -15.83 -5.60
C GLU A 135 -0.85 -14.77 -6.68
N LYS A 136 -0.14 -13.69 -6.35
CA LYS A 136 0.08 -12.56 -7.27
C LYS A 136 1.20 -12.80 -8.28
N TYR A 137 2.25 -13.52 -7.90
CA TYR A 137 3.48 -13.68 -8.71
C TYR A 137 3.72 -15.12 -9.19
N ASN A 138 2.81 -16.05 -8.91
CA ASN A 138 2.83 -17.45 -9.34
C ASN A 138 4.12 -18.19 -8.97
N LYS A 139 4.74 -17.81 -7.85
CA LYS A 139 5.97 -18.43 -7.35
C LYS A 139 6.13 -18.12 -5.85
N PRO A 140 6.50 -19.11 -5.02
CA PRO A 140 6.71 -18.90 -3.60
C PRO A 140 7.78 -17.84 -3.31
N LEU A 141 7.59 -17.09 -2.21
CA LEU A 141 8.53 -16.07 -1.75
C LEU A 141 9.94 -16.64 -1.53
N GLU A 142 10.02 -17.85 -0.97
CA GLU A 142 11.25 -18.61 -0.72
C GLU A 142 12.03 -18.88 -2.01
N LYS A 143 11.31 -19.16 -3.10
CA LYS A 143 11.93 -19.41 -4.41
C LYS A 143 12.46 -18.13 -5.04
N PHE A 144 11.85 -16.99 -4.76
CA PHE A 144 12.39 -15.69 -5.13
C PHE A 144 13.65 -15.37 -4.33
N ILE A 145 13.58 -15.43 -3.00
CA ILE A 145 14.73 -15.20 -2.11
C ILE A 145 15.91 -16.13 -2.47
N SER A 146 15.64 -17.41 -2.69
CA SER A 146 16.68 -18.39 -3.03
C SER A 146 17.39 -18.10 -4.36
N GLY A 147 16.71 -17.43 -5.30
CA GLY A 147 17.26 -17.09 -6.61
C GLY A 147 18.02 -15.76 -6.62
N ASP A 148 17.65 -14.84 -5.72
CA ASP A 148 18.17 -13.47 -5.70
C ASP A 148 19.25 -13.25 -4.62
N THR A 149 19.39 -14.19 -3.67
CA THR A 149 20.35 -14.09 -2.56
C THR A 149 21.27 -15.32 -2.49
N SER A 150 22.39 -15.20 -1.77
CA SER A 150 23.38 -16.28 -1.63
C SER A 150 24.00 -16.35 -0.22
N GLY A 151 24.81 -17.39 0.03
CA GLY A 151 25.56 -17.55 1.28
C GLY A 151 24.69 -17.66 2.53
N ASP A 152 25.24 -17.21 3.66
CA ASP A 152 24.55 -17.25 4.95
C ASP A 152 23.39 -16.26 5.03
N TYR A 153 23.49 -15.14 4.30
CA TYR A 153 22.40 -14.19 4.14
C TYR A 153 21.12 -14.88 3.63
N LYS A 154 21.22 -15.65 2.55
CA LYS A 154 20.12 -16.46 2.03
C LYS A 154 19.58 -17.44 3.07
N LYS A 155 20.46 -18.17 3.76
CA LYS A 155 20.04 -19.18 4.76
C LYS A 155 19.21 -18.54 5.87
N VAL A 156 19.66 -17.39 6.38
CA VAL A 156 18.93 -16.65 7.43
C VAL A 156 17.58 -16.17 6.91
N LEU A 157 17.52 -15.55 5.72
CA LEU A 157 16.24 -15.12 5.16
C LEU A 157 15.27 -16.29 4.96
N LEU A 158 15.73 -17.42 4.40
CA LEU A 158 14.91 -18.62 4.21
C LEU A 158 14.44 -19.22 5.53
N THR A 159 15.22 -19.10 6.61
CA THR A 159 14.81 -19.55 7.95
C THR A 159 13.69 -18.66 8.51
N LEU A 160 13.78 -17.34 8.30
CA LEU A 160 12.76 -16.39 8.75
C LEU A 160 11.45 -16.49 7.96
N VAL A 161 11.53 -16.87 6.68
CA VAL A 161 10.35 -17.06 5.84
C VAL A 161 9.89 -18.51 5.78
N ALA A 162 10.44 -19.42 6.59
CA ALA A 162 10.05 -20.83 6.61
C ALA A 162 8.57 -20.99 7.02
#